data_AF-A0E6P9-F1
#
_entry.id   AF-A0E6P9-F1
#
_cell.length_a   1.000
_cell.length_b   1.000
_cell.length_c   1.000
_cell.angle_alpha   90.00
_cell.angle_beta   90.00
_cell.angle_gamma   90.00
#
_symmetry.space_group_name_H-M   'P 1'
#
loop_
_entity.id
_entity.type
_entity.pdbx_description
1 polymer ?
#
loop_
_entity_poly.entity_id
_entity_poly.type
_entity_poly.pdbx_seq_one_letter_code
_entity_poly.pdbx_strand_id
1 'polypeptide(L)'
;MMYKQSPKINSNEQRMNQIHRNYVAADYNQNYSNNLLNSQMAEKMMIAYKHQKSEKKPLVTKKIRMVDPFSNKYQRDINSFAYVYEAGGIPCKINYNTQGNMKIQWIQDVNIQTIPYDPVLVTCFNGLLEDVHPYLAIATTAIQFMLQNEAAQEKIIYVLPKLVLPLRSALSSKSDKVFGSAIKILMQALLLIQVFIECCWISSEQISEIVPSPYLAEIESFSFRRANQTMSYCFGKQWGILTHQLGF
;
A
#
# COMPACT_ATOMS: atom_id res chain seq x y z
N MET A 1 -105.11 -4.49 -47.43
CA MET A 1 -104.24 -4.93 -46.30
C MET A 1 -103.30 -3.79 -45.97
N MET A 2 -103.36 -3.29 -44.73
CA MET A 2 -102.61 -2.11 -44.26
C MET A 2 -101.10 -2.34 -44.37
N TYR A 3 -100.41 -1.42 -45.05
CA TYR A 3 -98.94 -1.32 -44.99
C TYR A 3 -98.53 -0.97 -43.56
N LYS A 4 -97.91 -1.90 -42.84
CA LYS A 4 -97.20 -1.59 -41.59
C LYS A 4 -95.97 -0.75 -41.97
N GLN A 5 -96.00 0.53 -41.62
CA GLN A 5 -94.80 1.37 -41.68
C GLN A 5 -93.76 0.79 -40.72
N SER A 6 -92.60 0.42 -41.26
CA SER A 6 -91.42 0.09 -40.44
C SER A 6 -91.06 1.30 -39.57
N PRO A 7 -90.69 1.12 -38.30
CA PRO A 7 -90.30 2.25 -37.47
C PRO A 7 -89.06 2.90 -38.06
N LYS A 8 -89.14 4.19 -38.41
CA LYS A 8 -87.98 4.98 -38.80
C LYS A 8 -87.12 5.12 -37.54
N ILE A 9 -86.06 4.31 -37.46
CA ILE A 9 -85.10 4.40 -36.37
C ILE A 9 -84.57 5.83 -36.35
N ASN A 10 -84.74 6.52 -35.22
CA ASN A 10 -84.40 7.92 -35.07
C ASN A 10 -82.89 8.08 -35.32
N SER A 11 -82.49 8.99 -36.20
CA SER A 11 -81.08 9.24 -36.54
C SER A 11 -80.24 9.53 -35.30
N ASN A 12 -80.85 10.15 -34.28
CA ASN A 12 -80.23 10.39 -32.99
C ASN A 12 -79.97 9.10 -32.22
N GLU A 13 -80.86 8.12 -32.28
CA GLU A 13 -80.72 6.83 -31.60
C GLU A 13 -79.62 5.97 -32.25
N GLN A 14 -79.52 5.99 -33.58
CA GLN A 14 -78.39 5.36 -34.29
C GLN A 14 -77.06 6.03 -33.95
N ARG A 15 -77.05 7.36 -33.84
CA ARG A 15 -75.86 8.13 -33.45
C ARG A 15 -75.43 7.82 -32.01
N MET A 16 -76.39 7.70 -31.07
CA MET A 16 -76.11 7.32 -29.68
C MET A 16 -75.59 5.89 -29.56
N ASN A 17 -76.18 4.94 -30.30
CA ASN A 17 -75.70 3.56 -30.36
C ASN A 17 -74.29 3.47 -30.95
N GLN A 18 -73.97 4.30 -31.94
CA GLN A 18 -72.62 4.37 -32.51
C GLN A 18 -71.62 4.96 -31.51
N ILE A 19 -71.99 6.01 -30.77
CA ILE A 19 -71.15 6.59 -29.70
C ILE A 19 -70.88 5.56 -28.60
N HIS A 20 -71.90 4.82 -28.17
CA HIS A 20 -71.75 3.79 -27.15
C HIS A 20 -70.83 2.66 -27.61
N ARG A 21 -70.98 2.17 -28.85
CA ARG A 21 -70.06 1.16 -29.41
C ARG A 21 -68.62 1.67 -29.50
N ASN A 22 -68.42 2.92 -29.89
CA ASN A 22 -67.10 3.53 -29.96
C ASN A 22 -66.48 3.68 -28.56
N TYR A 23 -67.27 4.05 -27.54
CA TYR A 23 -66.82 4.15 -26.15
C TYR A 23 -66.38 2.80 -25.59
N VAL A 24 -67.19 1.75 -25.77
CA VAL A 24 -66.85 0.39 -25.32
C VAL A 24 -65.60 -0.16 -26.03
N ALA A 25 -65.46 0.10 -27.33
CA ALA A 25 -64.27 -0.29 -28.08
C ALA A 25 -63.00 0.47 -27.62
N ALA A 26 -63.15 1.75 -27.25
CA ALA A 26 -62.04 2.55 -26.71
C ALA A 26 -61.61 2.05 -25.33
N ASP A 27 -62.55 1.73 -24.44
CA ASP A 27 -62.26 1.13 -23.12
C ASP A 27 -61.53 -0.21 -23.24
N TYR A 28 -61.96 -1.07 -24.17
CA TYR A 28 -61.29 -2.36 -24.41
C TYR A 28 -59.85 -2.17 -24.91
N ASN A 29 -59.63 -1.26 -25.87
CA ASN A 29 -58.30 -0.96 -26.39
C ASN A 29 -57.40 -0.30 -25.34
N GLN A 30 -57.94 0.55 -24.49
CA GLN A 30 -57.20 1.19 -23.40
C GLN A 30 -56.78 0.17 -22.35
N ASN A 31 -57.66 -0.76 -21.98
CA ASN A 31 -57.33 -1.86 -21.08
C ASN A 31 -56.26 -2.79 -21.65
N TYR A 32 -56.32 -3.09 -22.95
CA TYR A 32 -55.27 -3.88 -23.62
C TYR A 32 -53.92 -3.16 -23.62
N SER A 33 -53.90 -1.87 -23.93
CA SER A 33 -52.68 -1.05 -23.94
C SER A 33 -52.06 -0.92 -22.53
N ASN A 34 -52.87 -0.73 -21.50
CA ASN A 34 -52.42 -0.69 -20.11
C ASN A 34 -51.84 -2.04 -19.66
N ASN A 35 -52.47 -3.16 -20.03
CA ASN A 35 -51.96 -4.49 -19.72
C ASN A 35 -50.64 -4.79 -20.45
N LEU A 36 -50.49 -4.34 -21.70
CA LEU A 36 -49.24 -4.47 -22.45
C LEU A 36 -48.13 -3.62 -21.84
N LEU A 37 -48.43 -2.38 -21.43
CA LEU A 37 -47.46 -1.49 -20.77
C LEU A 37 -47.01 -2.08 -19.42
N ASN A 38 -47.93 -2.64 -18.64
CA ASN A 38 -47.62 -3.30 -17.37
C ASN A 38 -46.75 -4.56 -17.59
N SER A 39 -47.03 -5.34 -18.64
CA SER A 39 -46.23 -6.51 -19.01
C SER A 39 -44.80 -6.13 -19.42
N GLN A 40 -44.66 -5.09 -20.25
CA GLN A 40 -43.36 -4.56 -20.67
C GLN A 40 -42.58 -3.95 -19.48
N MET A 41 -43.26 -3.32 -18.53
CA MET A 41 -42.65 -2.79 -17.31
C MET A 41 -42.12 -3.93 -16.42
N ALA A 42 -42.90 -5.01 -16.28
CA ALA A 42 -42.46 -6.21 -15.55
C ALA A 42 -41.25 -6.87 -16.22
N GLU A 43 -41.22 -6.95 -17.56
CA GLU A 43 -40.07 -7.48 -18.31
C GLU A 43 -38.82 -6.61 -18.11
N LYS A 44 -38.94 -5.28 -18.19
CA LYS A 44 -37.84 -4.34 -17.90
C LYS A 44 -37.35 -4.44 -16.45
N MET A 45 -38.25 -4.61 -15.48
CA MET A 45 -37.89 -4.83 -14.08
C MET A 45 -37.14 -6.17 -13.90
N MET A 46 -37.56 -7.23 -14.59
CA MET A 46 -36.90 -8.54 -14.53
C MET A 46 -35.50 -8.52 -15.16
N ILE A 47 -35.32 -7.76 -16.25
CA ILE A 47 -34.02 -7.52 -16.88
C ILE A 47 -33.13 -6.70 -15.93
N ALA A 48 -33.64 -5.63 -15.32
CA ALA A 48 -32.91 -4.82 -14.34
C ALA A 48 -32.50 -5.65 -13.10
N TYR A 49 -33.39 -6.52 -12.60
CA TYR A 49 -33.09 -7.42 -11.49
C TYR A 49 -32.03 -8.46 -11.85
N LYS A 50 -32.06 -9.02 -13.06
CA LYS A 50 -31.01 -9.91 -13.58
C LYS A 50 -29.67 -9.18 -13.68
N HIS A 51 -29.65 -7.95 -14.19
CA HIS A 51 -28.43 -7.15 -14.26
C HIS A 51 -27.88 -6.81 -12.87
N GLN A 52 -28.73 -6.44 -11.90
CA GLN A 52 -28.31 -6.26 -10.50
C GLN A 52 -27.75 -7.54 -9.86
N LYS A 53 -28.31 -8.72 -10.18
CA LYS A 53 -27.80 -9.99 -9.68
C LYS A 53 -26.44 -10.36 -10.29
N SER A 54 -26.17 -9.95 -11.54
CA SER A 54 -24.85 -10.12 -12.18
C SER A 54 -23.82 -9.03 -11.83
N GLU A 55 -24.27 -7.84 -11.42
CA GLU A 55 -23.40 -6.70 -11.06
C GLU A 55 -23.06 -6.60 -9.57
N LYS A 56 -23.61 -7.47 -8.72
CA LYS A 56 -23.00 -7.77 -7.43
C LYS A 56 -21.68 -8.48 -7.70
N LYS A 57 -20.65 -7.71 -8.08
CA LYS A 57 -19.26 -8.09 -7.85
C LYS A 57 -19.25 -8.64 -6.43
N PRO A 58 -18.78 -9.87 -6.20
CA PRO A 58 -18.66 -10.35 -4.84
C PRO A 58 -17.97 -9.22 -4.09
N LEU A 59 -18.50 -8.83 -2.93
CA LEU A 59 -17.69 -8.10 -1.98
C LEU A 59 -16.45 -8.95 -1.91
N VAL A 60 -15.38 -8.49 -2.56
CA VAL A 60 -14.06 -9.02 -2.31
C VAL A 60 -13.87 -8.53 -0.89
N THR A 61 -14.41 -9.28 0.07
CA THR A 61 -13.78 -9.45 1.36
C THR A 61 -12.41 -9.92 0.95
N LYS A 62 -11.53 -8.94 0.72
CA LYS A 62 -10.09 -9.13 0.81
C LYS A 62 -10.02 -9.91 2.10
N LYS A 63 -9.76 -11.21 2.00
CA LYS A 63 -9.67 -12.06 3.18
C LYS A 63 -8.72 -11.28 4.08
N ILE A 64 -9.26 -10.67 5.13
CA ILE A 64 -8.41 -10.01 6.11
C ILE A 64 -7.62 -11.22 6.59
N ARG A 65 -6.32 -11.23 6.28
CA ARG A 65 -5.45 -12.33 6.68
C ARG A 65 -5.30 -12.18 8.19
N MET A 66 -6.32 -12.62 8.90
CA MET A 66 -6.31 -12.77 10.33
C MET A 66 -5.35 -13.93 10.57
N VAL A 67 -4.24 -13.62 11.22
CA VAL A 67 -3.31 -14.63 11.70
C VAL A 67 -4.08 -15.52 12.68
N ASP A 68 -3.99 -16.84 12.52
CA ASP A 68 -4.56 -17.80 13.47
C ASP A 68 -3.62 -17.92 14.67
N PRO A 69 -3.97 -17.36 15.85
CA PRO A 69 -3.06 -17.33 17.00
C PRO A 69 -2.83 -18.70 17.63
N PHE A 70 -3.52 -19.76 17.19
CA PHE A 70 -3.46 -21.10 17.80
C PHE A 70 -2.90 -22.18 16.88
N SER A 71 -2.50 -21.87 15.64
CA SER A 71 -1.94 -22.90 14.77
C SER A 71 -0.50 -23.27 15.16
N ASN A 72 -0.20 -24.58 15.27
CA ASN A 72 1.13 -25.12 15.59
C ASN A 72 2.24 -24.76 14.57
N LYS A 73 1.90 -24.08 13.46
CA LYS A 73 2.90 -23.48 12.54
C LYS A 73 3.58 -22.24 13.14
N TYR A 74 3.10 -21.74 14.28
CA TYR A 74 3.55 -20.52 14.96
C TYR A 74 4.46 -20.74 16.18
N GLN A 75 5.13 -21.89 16.27
CA GLN A 75 6.38 -21.97 17.04
C GLN A 75 7.54 -21.19 16.38
N ARG A 76 7.25 -20.33 15.41
CA ARG A 76 8.15 -19.28 14.95
C ARG A 76 8.14 -18.18 16.01
N ASP A 77 9.30 -17.68 16.36
CA ASP A 77 9.41 -16.54 17.27
C ASP A 77 8.45 -15.43 16.83
N ILE A 78 7.68 -14.89 17.77
CA ILE A 78 6.68 -13.82 17.52
C ILE A 78 7.33 -12.61 16.84
N ASN A 79 8.63 -12.45 16.99
CA ASN A 79 9.44 -11.38 16.39
C ASN A 79 10.10 -11.78 15.05
N SER A 80 9.80 -12.97 14.50
CA SER A 80 10.27 -13.38 13.18
C SER A 80 9.65 -12.52 12.09
N PHE A 81 10.43 -12.20 11.07
CA PHE A 81 9.97 -11.36 9.96
C PHE A 81 8.79 -11.99 9.24
N ALA A 82 8.84 -13.31 9.03
CA ALA A 82 7.78 -14.05 8.36
C ALA A 82 6.43 -13.96 9.11
N TYR A 83 6.43 -13.98 10.45
CA TYR A 83 5.23 -13.76 11.26
C TYR A 83 4.68 -12.34 11.08
N VAL A 84 5.53 -11.32 11.23
CA VAL A 84 5.11 -9.91 11.12
C VAL A 84 4.60 -9.60 9.70
N TYR A 85 5.21 -10.18 8.68
CA TYR A 85 4.76 -10.06 7.30
C TYR A 85 3.36 -10.66 7.09
N GLU A 86 3.12 -11.87 7.60
CA GLU A 86 1.81 -12.52 7.52
C GLU A 86 0.72 -11.76 8.27
N ALA A 87 1.07 -11.14 9.40
CA ALA A 87 0.22 -10.24 10.17
C ALA A 87 -0.07 -8.90 9.48
N GLY A 88 0.66 -8.57 8.41
CA GLY A 88 0.51 -7.32 7.67
C GLY A 88 1.23 -6.12 8.31
N GLY A 89 2.21 -6.35 9.19
CA GLY A 89 3.02 -5.30 9.80
C GLY A 89 4.01 -4.63 8.84
N ILE A 90 4.29 -5.25 7.68
CA ILE A 90 5.11 -4.67 6.62
C ILE A 90 4.19 -4.19 5.49
N PRO A 91 4.26 -2.91 5.06
CA PRO A 91 3.32 -2.34 4.09
C PRO A 91 3.61 -2.72 2.63
N CYS A 92 3.96 -3.98 2.36
CA CYS A 92 4.23 -4.50 1.03
C CYS A 92 3.43 -5.77 0.72
N LYS A 93 3.16 -6.00 -0.56
CA LYS A 93 2.40 -7.15 -1.07
C LYS A 93 3.15 -7.80 -2.21
N ILE A 94 3.01 -9.12 -2.28
CA ILE A 94 3.52 -9.90 -3.40
C ILE A 94 2.48 -9.88 -4.51
N ASN A 95 2.89 -9.45 -5.70
CA ASN A 95 2.16 -9.65 -6.93
C ASN A 95 2.89 -10.66 -7.79
N TYR A 96 2.16 -11.70 -8.21
CA TYR A 96 2.64 -12.63 -9.21
C TYR A 96 2.24 -12.09 -10.57
N ASN A 97 3.21 -11.88 -11.45
CA ASN A 97 2.88 -11.60 -12.85
C ASN A 97 2.48 -12.91 -13.56
N THR A 98 1.88 -12.80 -14.74
CA THR A 98 1.48 -13.96 -15.58
C THR A 98 2.66 -14.86 -15.97
N GLN A 99 3.89 -14.36 -15.89
CA GLN A 99 5.13 -15.08 -16.19
C GLN A 99 5.73 -15.80 -14.96
N GLY A 100 5.08 -15.76 -13.80
CA GLY A 100 5.56 -16.41 -12.58
C GLY A 100 6.63 -15.63 -11.79
N ASN A 101 7.04 -14.45 -12.25
CA ASN A 101 7.98 -13.60 -11.53
C ASN A 101 7.26 -12.87 -10.37
N MET A 102 7.89 -12.93 -9.21
CA MET A 102 7.43 -12.26 -8.00
C MET A 102 7.84 -10.78 -8.03
N LYS A 103 6.86 -9.87 -8.07
CA LYS A 103 7.10 -8.42 -7.90
C LYS A 103 6.52 -7.95 -6.58
N ILE A 104 7.33 -7.23 -5.82
CA ILE A 104 6.87 -6.61 -4.57
C ILE A 104 6.24 -5.26 -4.91
N GLN A 105 4.98 -5.07 -4.51
CA GLN A 105 4.25 -3.81 -4.64
C GLN A 105 3.98 -3.24 -3.25
N TRP A 106 4.37 -1.99 -3.03
CA TRP A 106 3.99 -1.25 -1.83
C TRP A 106 2.50 -0.88 -1.86
N ILE A 107 1.87 -0.86 -0.69
CA ILE A 107 0.47 -0.47 -0.57
C ILE A 107 0.34 1.01 -0.99
N GLN A 108 -0.52 1.29 -1.98
CA GLN A 108 -0.66 2.62 -2.61
C GLN A 108 -0.98 3.76 -1.64
N ASP A 109 -1.67 3.46 -0.55
CA ASP A 109 -2.08 4.44 0.46
C ASP A 109 -0.95 4.85 1.42
N VAL A 110 0.23 4.23 1.30
CA VAL A 110 1.37 4.49 2.19
C VAL A 110 2.31 5.49 1.53
N ASN A 111 2.37 6.70 2.08
CA ASN A 111 3.36 7.68 1.65
C ASN A 111 4.77 7.23 2.06
N ILE A 112 5.60 6.93 1.07
CA ILE A 112 6.96 6.40 1.19
C ILE A 112 7.84 7.32 2.06
N GLN A 113 7.61 8.64 1.98
CA GLN A 113 8.31 9.65 2.78
C GLN A 113 7.97 9.58 4.26
N THR A 114 6.83 9.00 4.61
CA THR A 114 6.31 8.99 5.99
C THR A 114 6.46 7.63 6.68
N ILE A 115 6.93 6.60 5.97
CA ILE A 115 7.09 5.26 6.55
C ILE A 115 8.00 5.34 7.78
N PRO A 116 7.55 4.82 8.94
CA PRO A 116 8.37 4.79 10.13
C PRO A 116 9.47 3.73 9.98
N TYR A 117 10.71 4.11 10.25
CA TYR A 117 11.85 3.19 10.18
C TYR A 117 11.84 2.21 11.37
N ASP A 118 11.34 2.65 12.53
CA ASP A 118 11.06 1.79 13.66
C ASP A 118 9.53 1.64 13.80
N PRO A 119 8.95 0.42 13.77
CA PRO A 119 9.59 -0.89 13.78
C PRO A 119 9.85 -1.51 12.40
N VAL A 120 9.41 -0.87 11.31
CA VAL A 120 9.33 -1.53 9.99
C VAL A 120 10.71 -1.91 9.44
N LEU A 121 11.66 -0.99 9.40
CA LEU A 121 13.00 -1.26 8.88
C LEU A 121 13.74 -2.27 9.75
N VAL A 122 13.65 -2.13 11.08
CA VAL A 122 14.27 -3.08 12.03
C VAL A 122 13.75 -4.49 11.79
N THR A 123 12.43 -4.63 11.61
CA THR A 123 11.82 -5.93 11.30
C THR A 123 12.30 -6.47 9.95
N CYS A 124 12.40 -5.63 8.92
CA CYS A 124 12.95 -6.04 7.63
C CYS A 124 14.40 -6.52 7.74
N PHE A 125 15.24 -5.88 8.56
CA PHE A 125 16.61 -6.33 8.80
C PHE A 125 16.67 -7.69 9.50
N ASN A 126 15.77 -7.97 10.45
CA ASN A 126 15.63 -9.32 11.01
C ASN A 126 15.25 -10.34 9.93
N GLY A 127 14.51 -9.93 8.91
CA GLY A 127 14.15 -10.74 7.75
C GLY A 127 15.30 -11.12 6.83
N LEU A 128 16.50 -10.53 7.00
CA LEU A 128 17.70 -10.99 6.29
C LEU A 128 18.12 -12.40 6.72
N LEU A 129 17.75 -12.83 7.93
CA LEU A 129 18.06 -14.16 8.45
C LEU A 129 17.17 -15.26 7.86
N GLU A 130 16.08 -14.88 7.19
CA GLU A 130 15.16 -15.83 6.56
C GLU A 130 15.83 -16.47 5.35
N ASP A 131 15.74 -17.79 5.21
CA ASP A 131 16.24 -18.55 4.06
C ASP A 131 15.10 -19.16 3.21
N VAL A 132 13.88 -19.17 3.77
CA VAL A 132 12.67 -19.67 3.12
C VAL A 132 12.11 -18.63 2.16
N HIS A 133 11.89 -19.03 0.92
CA HIS A 133 11.16 -18.22 -0.06
C HIS A 133 9.68 -18.08 0.37
N PRO A 134 9.07 -16.88 0.35
CA PRO A 134 9.50 -15.64 -0.31
C PRO A 134 10.18 -14.59 0.61
N TYR A 135 10.40 -14.90 1.88
CA TYR A 135 10.63 -13.90 2.92
C TYR A 135 11.94 -13.11 2.74
N LEU A 136 13.05 -13.78 2.41
CA LEU A 136 14.34 -13.12 2.17
C LEU A 136 14.26 -12.04 1.07
N ALA A 137 13.58 -12.39 -0.04
CA ALA A 137 13.42 -11.48 -1.17
C ALA A 137 12.54 -10.28 -0.79
N ILE A 138 11.48 -10.51 -0.01
CA ILE A 138 10.62 -9.43 0.48
C ILE A 138 11.40 -8.49 1.39
N ALA A 139 12.11 -9.04 2.39
CA ALA A 139 12.92 -8.26 3.32
C ALA A 139 13.97 -7.42 2.58
N THR A 140 14.74 -8.05 1.68
CA THR A 140 15.83 -7.38 0.96
C THR A 140 15.32 -6.24 0.07
N THR A 141 14.27 -6.48 -0.71
CA THR A 141 13.67 -5.43 -1.55
C THR A 141 13.00 -4.34 -0.72
N ALA A 142 12.38 -4.69 0.42
CA ALA A 142 11.79 -3.70 1.30
C ALA A 142 12.85 -2.75 1.88
N ILE A 143 13.99 -3.29 2.33
CA ILE A 143 15.12 -2.49 2.81
C ILE A 143 15.64 -1.59 1.69
N GLN A 144 15.91 -2.15 0.51
CA GLN A 144 16.42 -1.39 -0.64
C GLN A 144 15.55 -0.19 -0.98
N PHE A 145 14.24 -0.41 -1.00
CA PHE A 145 13.27 0.64 -1.31
C PHE A 145 13.19 1.71 -0.21
N MET A 146 13.23 1.32 1.07
CA MET A 146 13.23 2.29 2.16
C MET A 146 14.51 3.13 2.16
N LEU A 147 15.67 2.52 1.89
CA LEU A 147 16.97 3.19 1.82
C LEU A 147 17.17 4.03 0.55
N GLN A 148 16.41 3.80 -0.52
CA GLN A 148 16.46 4.65 -1.73
C GLN A 148 15.72 5.97 -1.57
N ASN A 149 14.98 6.15 -0.47
CA ASN A 149 14.25 7.37 -0.23
C ASN A 149 15.20 8.54 0.14
N GLU A 150 14.94 9.74 -0.37
CA GLU A 150 15.71 10.96 -0.06
C GLU A 150 15.79 11.23 1.46
N ALA A 151 14.69 11.05 2.19
CA ALA A 151 14.65 11.24 3.65
C ALA A 151 15.27 10.07 4.45
N ALA A 152 15.85 9.06 3.79
CA ALA A 152 16.42 7.89 4.45
C ALA A 152 17.62 8.22 5.33
N GLN A 153 18.44 9.20 4.90
CA GLN A 153 19.68 9.59 5.58
C GLN A 153 19.44 10.04 7.02
N GLU A 154 18.45 10.90 7.24
CA GLU A 154 18.14 11.39 8.58
C GLU A 154 17.53 10.29 9.45
N LYS A 155 16.67 9.44 8.87
CA LYS A 155 15.90 8.43 9.61
C LYS A 155 16.73 7.22 10.01
N ILE A 156 17.66 6.79 9.16
CA ILE A 156 18.46 5.58 9.41
C ILE A 156 19.35 5.73 10.65
N ILE A 157 19.86 6.95 10.91
CA ILE A 157 20.77 7.23 12.03
C ILE A 157 20.13 6.86 13.37
N TYR A 158 18.84 7.17 13.56
CA TYR A 158 18.12 6.88 14.80
C TYR A 158 17.87 5.39 15.03
N VAL A 159 17.84 4.57 13.98
CA VAL A 159 17.59 3.13 14.08
C VAL A 159 18.86 2.29 13.95
N LEU A 160 19.97 2.89 13.48
CA LEU A 160 21.23 2.22 13.20
C LEU A 160 21.69 1.26 14.31
N PRO A 161 21.65 1.61 15.62
CA PRO A 161 22.08 0.71 16.69
C PRO A 161 21.29 -0.60 16.74
N LYS A 162 20.01 -0.58 16.34
CA LYS A 162 19.14 -1.76 16.29
C LYS A 162 19.40 -2.63 15.05
N LEU A 163 19.99 -2.06 13.99
CA LEU A 163 20.28 -2.77 12.75
C LEU A 163 21.60 -3.55 12.78
N VAL A 164 22.54 -3.16 13.65
CA VAL A 164 23.88 -3.77 13.72
C VAL A 164 23.79 -5.27 14.05
N LEU A 165 22.96 -5.66 15.03
CA LEU A 165 22.82 -7.06 15.44
C LEU A 165 22.26 -7.97 14.34
N PRO A 166 21.09 -7.69 13.73
CA PRO A 166 20.57 -8.55 12.66
C PRO A 166 21.50 -8.60 11.45
N LEU A 167 22.17 -7.49 11.12
CA LEU A 167 23.13 -7.45 10.03
C LEU A 167 24.36 -8.33 10.31
N ARG A 168 24.94 -8.24 11.52
CA ARG A 168 26.04 -9.10 11.94
C ARG A 168 25.66 -10.58 11.87
N SER A 169 24.47 -10.92 12.36
CA SER A 169 23.97 -12.29 12.32
C SER A 169 23.81 -12.79 10.88
N ALA A 170 23.30 -11.95 9.97
CA ALA A 170 23.14 -12.30 8.56
C ALA A 170 24.48 -12.48 7.83
N LEU A 171 25.47 -11.63 8.14
CA LEU A 171 26.84 -11.75 7.63
C LEU A 171 27.60 -12.96 8.20
N SER A 172 27.16 -13.48 9.35
CA SER A 172 27.72 -14.70 9.96
C SER A 172 27.00 -15.98 9.50
N SER A 173 25.99 -15.85 8.62
CA SER A 173 25.22 -16.98 8.12
C SER A 173 26.05 -17.86 7.17
N LYS A 174 25.81 -19.17 7.22
CA LYS A 174 26.42 -20.15 6.30
C LYS A 174 25.73 -20.20 4.94
N SER A 175 24.54 -19.59 4.82
CA SER A 175 23.77 -19.59 3.58
C SER A 175 24.26 -18.48 2.66
N ASP A 176 24.80 -18.84 1.49
CA ASP A 176 25.30 -17.89 0.49
C ASP A 176 24.24 -16.87 0.06
N LYS A 177 22.96 -17.28 0.05
CA LYS A 177 21.84 -16.39 -0.30
C LYS A 177 21.65 -15.29 0.73
N VAL A 178 21.67 -15.66 2.01
CA VAL A 178 21.54 -14.71 3.13
C VAL A 178 22.77 -13.81 3.19
N PHE A 179 23.96 -14.40 3.11
CA PHE A 179 25.23 -13.68 3.12
C PHE A 179 25.33 -12.67 1.98
N GLY A 180 25.06 -13.09 0.74
CA GLY A 180 25.10 -12.21 -0.43
C GLY A 180 24.07 -11.08 -0.36
N SER A 181 22.88 -11.36 0.16
CA SER A 181 21.86 -10.33 0.37
C SER A 181 22.29 -9.33 1.45
N ALA A 182 22.88 -9.81 2.55
CA ALA A 182 23.39 -8.98 3.64
C ALA A 182 24.51 -8.04 3.18
N ILE A 183 25.48 -8.53 2.39
CA ILE A 183 26.53 -7.69 1.80
C ILE A 183 25.92 -6.59 0.92
N LYS A 184 24.96 -6.95 0.07
CA LYS A 184 24.31 -5.97 -0.82
C LYS A 184 23.62 -4.85 -0.03
N ILE A 185 22.94 -5.20 1.06
CA ILE A 185 22.31 -4.21 1.96
C ILE A 185 23.36 -3.37 2.70
N LEU A 186 24.43 -4.00 3.19
CA LEU A 186 25.53 -3.30 3.87
C LEU A 186 26.15 -2.24 2.95
N MET A 187 26.46 -2.59 1.70
CA MET A 187 27.03 -1.66 0.72
C MET A 187 26.10 -0.47 0.48
N GLN A 188 24.79 -0.71 0.34
CA GLN A 188 23.82 0.37 0.15
C GLN A 188 23.73 1.30 1.37
N ALA A 189 23.70 0.74 2.58
CA ALA A 189 23.65 1.52 3.81
C ALA A 189 24.93 2.37 4.00
N LEU A 190 26.10 1.81 3.71
CA LEU A 190 27.38 2.53 3.77
C LEU A 190 27.43 3.69 2.77
N LEU A 191 27.00 3.47 1.53
CA LEU A 191 26.96 4.52 0.51
C LEU A 191 26.05 5.67 0.92
N LEU A 192 24.90 5.36 1.54
CA LEU A 192 23.95 6.35 2.01
C LEU A 192 24.50 7.20 3.17
N ILE A 193 25.22 6.57 4.10
CA ILE A 193 25.88 7.27 5.22
C ILE A 193 27.07 8.09 4.73
N GLN A 194 27.83 7.61 3.75
CA GLN A 194 28.98 8.35 3.22
C GLN A 194 28.55 9.66 2.54
N VAL A 195 27.49 9.64 1.74
CA VAL A 195 26.92 10.87 1.15
C VAL A 195 26.50 11.85 2.24
N PHE A 196 25.95 11.36 3.36
CA PHE A 196 25.59 12.22 4.48
C PHE A 196 26.81 12.87 5.16
N ILE A 197 27.91 12.12 5.36
CA ILE A 197 29.14 12.67 5.96
C ILE A 197 29.72 13.77 5.07
N GLU A 198 29.83 13.55 3.76
CA GLU A 198 30.33 14.55 2.81
C GLU A 198 29.41 15.79 2.76
N CYS A 199 28.08 15.61 2.73
CA CYS A 199 27.15 16.74 2.76
C CYS A 199 27.21 17.54 4.08
N CYS A 200 27.37 16.87 5.22
CA CYS A 200 27.57 17.53 6.51
C CYS A 200 28.92 18.25 6.58
N TRP A 201 29.97 17.67 5.99
CA TRP A 201 31.29 18.28 5.91
C TRP A 201 31.27 19.55 5.05
N ILE A 202 30.74 19.47 3.83
CA ILE A 202 30.64 20.61 2.90
C ILE A 202 29.79 21.75 3.48
N SER A 203 28.69 21.41 4.18
CA SER A 203 27.84 22.43 4.83
C SER A 203 28.57 23.17 5.95
N SER A 204 29.54 22.53 6.62
CA SER A 204 30.37 23.18 7.63
C SER A 204 31.41 24.13 7.02
N GLU A 205 31.90 23.80 5.83
CA GLU A 205 32.91 24.59 5.10
C GLU A 205 32.31 25.89 4.55
N GLN A 206 31.07 25.88 4.04
CA GLN A 206 30.39 27.11 3.58
C GLN A 206 29.99 28.07 4.72
N ILE A 207 29.81 27.57 5.94
CA ILE A 207 29.55 28.44 7.12
C ILE A 207 30.80 29.24 7.49
N SER A 208 32.00 28.71 7.22
CA SER A 208 33.27 29.39 7.52
C SER A 208 33.51 30.65 6.66
N GLU A 209 32.89 30.76 5.48
CA GLU A 209 33.01 31.93 4.60
C GLU A 209 32.05 33.09 4.96
N ILE A 210 31.03 32.84 5.79
CA ILE A 210 29.93 33.81 6.06
C ILE A 210 30.09 34.51 7.42
N VAL A 211 30.97 34.03 8.32
CA VAL A 211 31.07 34.54 9.71
C VAL A 211 32.46 35.12 9.99
N PRO A 212 32.60 36.42 10.33
CA PRO A 212 33.89 37.00 10.67
C PRO A 212 34.50 36.39 11.94
N SER A 213 35.83 36.42 11.94
CA SER A 213 36.81 35.63 12.70
C SER A 213 36.80 35.60 14.25
N PRO A 214 36.03 36.35 15.07
CA PRO A 214 36.13 36.16 16.53
C PRO A 214 35.28 35.03 17.14
N TYR A 215 34.27 34.50 16.45
CA TYR A 215 33.33 33.50 17.01
C TYR A 215 33.47 32.08 16.44
N LEU A 216 34.32 31.88 15.43
CA LEU A 216 34.49 30.59 14.74
C LEU A 216 35.09 29.50 15.65
N ALA A 217 36.01 29.85 16.55
CA ALA A 217 36.66 28.87 17.42
C ALA A 217 35.70 28.16 18.39
N GLU A 218 34.63 28.83 18.82
CA GLU A 218 33.63 28.22 19.71
C GLU A 218 32.64 27.33 18.94
N ILE A 219 32.24 27.72 17.73
CA ILE A 219 31.26 26.97 16.92
C ILE A 219 31.90 25.73 16.28
N GLU A 220 33.12 25.83 15.76
CA GLU A 220 33.86 24.69 15.22
C GLU A 220 34.16 23.66 16.32
N SER A 221 34.59 24.14 17.50
CA SER A 221 34.82 23.24 18.63
C SER A 221 33.55 22.62 19.20
N PHE A 222 32.37 23.21 18.99
CA PHE A 222 31.08 22.66 19.43
C PHE A 222 30.53 21.62 18.45
N SER A 223 30.65 21.87 17.15
CA SER A 223 30.24 20.99 16.05
C SER A 223 31.09 19.72 16.03
N PHE A 224 32.41 19.90 16.12
CA PHE A 224 33.37 18.80 16.21
C PHE A 224 33.21 18.01 17.51
N ARG A 225 32.96 18.68 18.66
CA ARG A 225 32.66 17.98 19.92
C ARG A 225 31.38 17.19 19.85
N ARG A 226 30.33 17.68 19.19
CA ARG A 226 29.07 16.95 19.06
C ARG A 226 29.22 15.77 18.09
N ALA A 227 29.91 15.93 16.97
CA ALA A 227 30.23 14.82 16.06
C ALA A 227 31.11 13.75 16.76
N ASN A 228 32.15 14.16 17.49
CA ASN A 228 33.00 13.24 18.25
C ASN A 228 32.32 12.65 19.48
N GLN A 229 31.43 13.36 20.19
CA GLN A 229 30.61 12.77 21.24
C GLN A 229 29.69 11.72 20.64
N THR A 230 28.97 12.03 19.56
CA THR A 230 28.05 11.09 18.91
C THR A 230 28.80 9.86 18.40
N MET A 231 29.96 10.04 17.78
CA MET A 231 30.81 8.94 17.31
C MET A 231 31.47 8.17 18.46
N SER A 232 31.86 8.82 19.55
CA SER A 232 32.40 8.16 20.75
C SER A 232 31.32 7.37 21.51
N TYR A 233 30.07 7.84 21.51
CA TYR A 233 28.90 7.10 22.01
C TYR A 233 28.55 5.89 21.12
N CYS A 234 28.68 6.02 19.80
CA CYS A 234 28.37 4.95 18.85
C CYS A 234 29.48 3.90 18.67
N PHE A 235 30.76 4.28 18.82
CA PHE A 235 31.92 3.42 18.52
C PHE A 235 32.86 3.19 19.72
N GLY A 236 32.56 3.75 20.90
CA GLY A 236 33.34 3.56 22.11
C GLY A 236 34.77 4.13 22.02
N LYS A 237 35.65 3.71 22.96
CA LYS A 237 37.01 4.24 23.13
C LYS A 237 37.94 4.07 21.92
N GLN A 238 37.57 3.28 20.91
CA GLN A 238 38.39 3.05 19.71
C GLN A 238 38.45 4.26 18.78
N TRP A 239 37.40 5.10 18.75
CA TRP A 239 37.37 6.27 17.86
C TRP A 239 38.42 7.33 18.24
N GLY A 240 38.64 7.56 19.54
CA GLY A 240 39.65 8.52 20.00
C GLY A 240 41.11 8.11 19.73
N ILE A 241 41.35 6.81 19.45
CA ILE A 241 42.68 6.32 19.05
C ILE A 241 42.92 6.57 17.56
N LEU A 242 41.87 6.46 16.75
CA LEU A 242 41.90 6.70 15.31
C LEU A 242 42.14 8.18 14.97
N THR A 243 41.56 9.12 15.72
CA THR A 243 41.81 10.56 15.51
C THR A 243 43.28 10.92 15.77
N HIS A 244 43.89 10.31 16.79
CA HIS A 244 45.29 10.57 17.15
C HIS A 244 46.31 9.93 16.18
N GLN A 245 45.92 8.88 15.45
CA GLN A 245 46.75 8.25 14.41
C GLN A 245 46.63 8.91 13.03
N LEU A 246 45.50 9.54 12.75
CA LEU A 246 45.22 10.17 11.45
C LEU A 246 45.47 11.68 11.42
N GLY A 247 45.79 12.30 12.56
CA GLY A 247 46.21 13.70 12.62
C GLY A 247 45.07 14.71 12.40
N PHE A 248 43.86 14.36 12.82
CA PHE A 248 42.72 15.29 12.91
C PHE A 248 42.67 16.01 14.26
#